data_AF-A0A0F0GIV0-F1
#
_entry.id   AF-A0A0F0GIV0-F1
#
_cell.length_a   1.000
_cell.length_b   1.000
_cell.length_c   1.000
_cell.angle_alpha   90.00
_cell.angle_beta   90.00
_cell.angle_gamma   90.00
#
_symmetry.space_group_name_H-M   'P 1'
#
loop_
_entity.id
_entity.type
_entity.pdbx_description
1 polymer ?
#
loop_
_entity_poly.entity_id
_entity_poly.type
_entity_poly.pdbx_seq_one_letter_code
_entity_poly.pdbx_strand_id
1 'polypeptide(L)'
;MLTGAEAPTVSSHELTVYLLSAKGDELVRRTRDYTGNVDTATAINLLVAGPTEDEKKLGLTTEVPSSSSRVYAVSNLIVLPEDMVGLTKMAQFQLYCTAIASKAKLEGVPFSGVECP
;
A
#
# COMPACT_ATOMS: atom_id res chain seq x y z
N MET A 1 -37.80 -0.35 -26.87
CA MET A 1 -36.45 -0.94 -26.89
C MET A 1 -35.68 -0.31 -25.75
N LEU A 2 -35.31 -1.08 -24.73
CA LEU A 2 -34.57 -0.60 -23.56
C LEU A 2 -33.09 -0.55 -23.95
N THR A 3 -32.58 0.65 -24.20
CA THR A 3 -31.15 0.88 -24.45
C THR A 3 -30.40 0.62 -23.15
N GLY A 4 -29.88 -0.61 -22.99
CA GLY A 4 -28.97 -0.92 -21.90
C GLY A 4 -27.70 -0.09 -22.09
N ALA A 5 -27.51 0.93 -21.26
CA ALA A 5 -26.26 1.68 -21.22
C ALA A 5 -25.13 0.70 -20.92
N GLU A 6 -24.09 0.70 -21.76
CA GLU A 6 -22.86 -0.03 -21.53
C GLU A 6 -22.37 0.31 -20.11
N ALA A 7 -22.25 -0.71 -19.25
CA ALA A 7 -21.69 -0.52 -17.92
C ALA A 7 -20.30 0.13 -18.09
N PRO A 8 -19.98 1.21 -17.37
CA PRO A 8 -18.66 1.81 -17.48
C PRO A 8 -17.65 0.71 -17.20
N THR A 9 -16.76 0.44 -18.16
CA THR A 9 -15.60 -0.43 -17.98
C THR A 9 -14.64 0.26 -17.03
N VAL A 10 -15.01 0.29 -15.75
CA VAL A 10 -14.13 0.71 -14.68
C VAL A 10 -13.05 -0.34 -14.62
N SER A 11 -11.85 0.00 -15.09
CA SER A 11 -10.68 -0.87 -14.91
C SER A 11 -10.45 -0.99 -13.41
N SER A 12 -10.79 -2.16 -12.85
CA SER A 12 -10.46 -2.52 -11.48
C SER A 12 -9.09 -3.18 -11.50
N HIS A 13 -8.22 -2.72 -10.63
CA HIS A 13 -6.88 -3.26 -10.44
C HIS A 13 -6.77 -3.82 -9.03
N GLU A 14 -6.26 -5.04 -8.93
CA GLU A 14 -5.96 -5.65 -7.63
C GLU A 14 -4.59 -5.17 -7.15
N LEU A 15 -4.57 -4.40 -6.07
CA LEU A 15 -3.37 -3.91 -5.42
C LEU A 15 -3.11 -4.67 -4.13
N THR A 16 -1.86 -5.09 -3.92
CA THR A 16 -1.46 -5.77 -2.70
C THR A 16 -0.86 -4.77 -1.72
N VAL A 17 -1.36 -4.76 -0.48
CA VAL A 17 -0.80 -4.02 0.66
C VAL A 17 -0.48 -4.99 1.80
N TYR A 18 0.54 -4.67 2.59
CA TYR A 18 0.88 -5.44 3.80
C TYR A 18 0.53 -4.64 5.05
N LEU A 19 -0.38 -5.19 5.84
CA LEU A 19 -0.80 -4.64 7.12
C LEU A 19 -0.18 -5.44 8.26
N LEU A 20 -0.23 -4.91 9.46
CA LEU A 20 0.17 -5.64 10.66
C LEU A 20 -1.00 -6.43 11.21
N SER A 21 -0.69 -7.61 11.78
CA SER A 21 -1.63 -8.39 12.58
C SER A 21 -2.10 -7.59 13.80
N ALA A 22 -3.15 -8.08 14.47
CA ALA A 22 -3.66 -7.46 15.69
C ALA A 22 -2.65 -7.34 16.83
N LYS A 23 -1.59 -8.15 16.79
CA LYS A 23 -0.50 -8.15 17.76
C LYS A 23 0.69 -7.26 17.33
N GLY A 24 0.71 -6.80 16.09
CA GLY A 24 1.75 -5.89 15.57
C GLY A 24 3.07 -6.57 15.20
N ASP A 25 3.16 -7.89 15.25
CA ASP A 25 4.41 -8.65 15.04
C ASP A 25 4.50 -9.36 13.69
N GLU A 26 3.40 -9.46 12.94
CA GLU A 26 3.34 -10.17 11.66
C GLU A 26 2.75 -9.31 10.55
N LEU A 27 3.31 -9.45 9.34
CA LEU A 27 2.76 -8.84 8.13
C LEU A 27 1.68 -9.74 7.52
N VAL A 28 0.51 -9.16 7.27
CA VAL A 28 -0.63 -9.81 6.63
C VAL A 28 -0.84 -9.20 5.26
N ARG A 29 -0.72 -10.05 4.23
CA ARG A 29 -0.99 -9.67 2.85
C ARG A 29 -2.48 -9.42 2.64
N ARG A 30 -2.83 -8.25 2.09
CA ARG A 30 -4.19 -7.89 1.70
C ARG A 30 -4.24 -7.44 0.25
N THR A 31 -5.17 -8.02 -0.50
CA THR A 31 -5.52 -7.53 -1.84
C THR A 31 -6.68 -6.55 -1.71
N ARG A 32 -6.56 -5.40 -2.34
CA ARG A 32 -7.57 -4.35 -2.43
C ARG A 32 -7.90 -4.05 -3.88
N ASP A 33 -9.17 -3.97 -4.20
CA ASP A 33 -9.63 -3.45 -5.48
C ASP A 33 -9.42 -1.94 -5.53
N TYR A 34 -8.80 -1.47 -6.61
CA TYR A 34 -8.61 -0.05 -6.88
C TYR A 34 -9.12 0.29 -8.27
N THR A 35 -9.98 1.30 -8.34
CA THR A 35 -10.58 1.77 -9.58
C THR A 35 -9.91 3.09 -9.98
N GLY A 36 -9.12 3.06 -11.06
CA GLY A 36 -8.40 4.23 -11.55
C GLY A 36 -7.04 3.89 -12.15
N ASN A 37 -6.27 4.93 -12.47
CA ASN A 37 -4.90 4.75 -12.94
C ASN A 37 -4.03 4.22 -11.80
N VAL A 38 -3.43 3.05 -12.03
CA VAL A 38 -2.45 2.47 -11.13
C VAL A 38 -1.05 2.88 -11.54
N ASP A 39 -0.34 3.47 -10.59
CA ASP A 39 1.08 3.75 -10.64
C ASP A 39 1.81 3.03 -9.49
N THR A 40 3.14 3.03 -9.57
CA THR A 40 4.04 2.37 -8.62
C THR A 40 3.81 2.82 -7.15
N ALA A 41 3.36 4.05 -6.92
CA ALA A 41 3.05 4.57 -5.58
C ALA A 41 1.60 4.34 -5.15
N THR A 42 0.69 3.85 -6.02
CA THR A 42 -0.73 3.70 -5.66
C THR A 42 -0.92 2.76 -4.46
N ALA A 43 -0.25 1.61 -4.44
CA ALA A 43 -0.35 0.67 -3.32
C ALA A 43 0.23 1.25 -2.02
N ILE A 44 1.30 2.05 -2.10
CA ILE A 44 1.83 2.75 -0.93
C ILE A 44 0.87 3.81 -0.44
N ASN A 45 0.27 4.60 -1.34
CA ASN A 45 -0.76 5.57 -0.97
C ASN A 45 -1.95 4.88 -0.27
N LEU A 46 -2.33 3.67 -0.68
CA LEU A 46 -3.35 2.87 0.01
C LEU A 46 -2.92 2.42 1.41
N LEU A 47 -1.64 2.07 1.59
CA LEU A 47 -1.08 1.70 2.89
C LEU A 47 -0.99 2.92 3.83
N VAL A 48 -0.58 4.07 3.31
CA VAL A 48 -0.53 5.36 4.03
C VAL A 48 -1.92 5.83 4.45
N ALA A 49 -2.93 5.60 3.62
CA ALA A 49 -4.33 5.85 3.99
C ALA A 49 -4.81 4.96 5.15
N GLY A 50 -4.07 3.89 5.44
CA GLY A 50 -4.33 2.97 6.54
C GLY A 50 -5.24 1.79 6.18
N PRO A 51 -5.55 0.94 7.18
CA PRO A 51 -6.46 -0.20 7.01
C PRO A 51 -7.90 0.26 6.73
N THR A 52 -8.61 -0.50 5.89
CA THR A 52 -10.04 -0.31 5.64
C THR A 52 -10.86 -0.71 6.88
N GLU A 53 -12.15 -0.37 6.90
CA GLU A 53 -13.01 -0.76 8.02
C GLU A 53 -13.10 -2.28 8.21
N ASP A 54 -13.13 -3.06 7.12
CA ASP A 54 -13.17 -4.53 7.21
C ASP A 54 -11.84 -5.10 7.69
N GLU A 55 -10.72 -4.52 7.29
CA GLU A 55 -9.40 -4.90 7.80
C GLU A 55 -9.26 -4.55 9.29
N LYS A 56 -9.78 -3.39 9.72
CA LYS A 56 -9.84 -3.01 11.13
C LYS A 56 -10.70 -3.98 11.96
N LYS A 57 -11.82 -4.47 11.42
CA LYS A 57 -12.66 -5.51 12.08
C LYS A 57 -11.92 -6.82 12.26
N LEU A 58 -10.98 -7.14 11.36
CA LEU A 58 -10.07 -8.29 11.50
C LEU A 58 -8.91 -8.02 12.47
N GLY A 59 -8.86 -6.82 13.07
CA GLY A 59 -7.80 -6.39 13.96
C GLY A 59 -6.53 -5.97 13.24
N LEU A 60 -6.56 -5.78 11.91
CA LEU A 60 -5.37 -5.36 11.16
C LEU A 60 -5.06 -3.89 11.41
N THR A 61 -3.78 -3.60 11.56
CA THR A 61 -3.26 -2.26 11.87
C THR A 61 -2.16 -1.86 10.90
N THR A 62 -1.70 -0.62 10.99
CA THR A 62 -0.52 -0.15 10.27
C THR A 62 0.29 0.75 11.21
N GLU A 63 1.61 0.61 11.17
CA GLU A 63 2.51 1.57 11.81
C GLU A 63 2.96 2.66 10.85
N VAL A 64 2.58 2.57 9.58
CA VAL A 64 2.83 3.63 8.61
C VAL A 64 1.99 4.85 8.99
N PRO A 65 2.62 6.00 9.28
CA PRO A 65 1.89 7.21 9.62
C PRO A 65 1.04 7.67 8.43
N SER A 66 -0.17 8.13 8.73
CA SER A 66 -1.02 8.77 7.72
C SER A 66 -0.44 10.13 7.37
N SER A 67 -0.15 10.35 6.08
CA SER A 67 0.23 11.66 5.56
C SER A 67 -0.87 12.21 4.67
N SER A 68 -1.10 13.52 4.77
CA SER A 68 -1.90 14.27 3.80
C SER A 68 -1.09 14.58 2.53
N SER A 69 0.23 14.46 2.60
CA SER A 69 1.14 14.64 1.47
C SER A 69 1.18 13.36 0.66
N ARG A 70 1.11 13.51 -0.66
CA ARG A 70 1.07 12.35 -1.57
C ARG A 70 2.45 11.70 -1.63
N VAL A 71 2.48 10.37 -1.62
CA VAL A 71 3.68 9.61 -1.95
C VAL A 71 3.80 9.57 -3.46
N TYR A 72 4.98 9.90 -3.99
CA TYR A 72 5.25 9.91 -5.42
C TYR A 72 6.31 8.87 -5.78
N ALA A 73 6.13 8.21 -6.91
CA ALA A 73 7.16 7.38 -7.51
C ALA A 73 7.93 8.18 -8.57
N VAL A 74 9.25 8.19 -8.48
CA VAL A 74 10.14 8.73 -9.53
C VAL A 74 10.90 7.56 -10.15
N SER A 75 10.53 7.22 -11.38
CA SER A 75 10.96 5.99 -12.07
C SER A 75 10.59 4.73 -11.28
N ASN A 76 11.55 4.19 -10.53
CA ASN A 76 11.36 3.02 -9.67
C ASN A 76 11.47 3.35 -8.19
N LEU A 77 11.61 4.62 -7.79
CA LEU A 77 11.87 5.02 -6.42
C LEU A 77 10.64 5.62 -5.79
N ILE A 78 10.30 5.17 -4.58
CA ILE A 78 9.20 5.74 -3.81
C ILE A 78 9.74 6.83 -2.88
N VAL A 79 9.29 8.06 -3.10
CA VAL A 79 9.66 9.22 -2.29
C VAL A 79 8.56 9.45 -1.26
N LEU A 80 8.91 9.24 0.00
CA LEU A 80 8.03 9.51 1.14
C LEU A 80 8.09 11.00 1.51
N PRO A 81 6.97 11.60 1.94
CA PRO A 81 6.97 12.98 2.38
C PRO A 81 7.72 13.14 3.71
N GLU A 82 8.25 14.35 3.96
CA GLU A 82 9.10 14.64 5.14
C GLU A 82 8.39 14.40 6.48
N ASP A 83 7.07 14.47 6.53
CA ASP A 83 6.30 14.15 7.73
C ASP A 83 6.30 12.65 8.08
N MET A 84 6.83 11.80 7.20
CA MET A 84 7.09 10.37 7.45
C MET A 84 8.51 10.09 7.96
N VAL A 85 9.24 11.10 8.41
CA VAL A 85 10.56 10.90 9.02
C VAL A 85 10.42 10.14 10.36
N GLY A 86 11.25 9.12 10.56
CA GLY A 86 11.25 8.34 11.81
C GLY A 86 10.37 7.08 11.80
N LEU A 87 10.14 6.49 10.62
CA LEU A 87 9.43 5.22 10.48
C LEU A 87 10.00 4.13 11.40
N THR A 88 9.12 3.45 12.12
CA THR A 88 9.48 2.24 12.87
C THR A 88 9.97 1.14 11.92
N LYS A 89 10.65 0.13 12.45
CA LYS A 89 11.10 -1.01 11.64
C LYS A 89 9.93 -1.72 10.97
N MET A 90 8.78 -1.86 11.64
CA MET A 90 7.60 -2.49 11.08
C MET A 90 6.96 -1.63 9.98
N ALA A 91 6.88 -0.31 10.16
CA ALA A 91 6.41 0.60 9.11
C ALA A 91 7.29 0.53 7.86
N GLN A 92 8.62 0.47 8.03
CA GLN A 92 9.56 0.26 6.91
C GLN A 92 9.33 -1.08 6.21
N PHE A 93 9.08 -2.16 6.97
CA PHE A 93 8.74 -3.48 6.44
C PHE A 93 7.44 -3.50 5.64
N GLN A 94 6.38 -2.87 6.17
CA GLN A 94 5.09 -2.78 5.48
C GLN A 94 5.23 -2.04 4.15
N LEU A 95 5.95 -0.91 4.13
CA LEU A 95 6.24 -0.15 2.92
C LEU A 95 7.06 -0.97 1.93
N TYR A 96 8.10 -1.65 2.39
CA TYR A 96 8.98 -2.49 1.56
C TYR A 96 8.22 -3.63 0.90
N CYS A 97 7.46 -4.40 1.67
CA CYS A 97 6.70 -5.51 1.13
C CYS A 97 5.58 -5.08 0.20
N THR A 98 4.93 -3.96 0.50
CA THR A 98 3.91 -3.37 -0.37
C THR A 98 4.52 -2.87 -1.68
N ALA A 99 5.69 -2.23 -1.62
CA ALA A 99 6.43 -1.80 -2.80
C ALA A 99 6.83 -2.99 -3.67
N ILE A 100 7.44 -4.04 -3.09
CA ILE A 100 7.84 -5.23 -3.84
C ILE A 100 6.64 -5.93 -4.49
N ALA A 101 5.53 -6.10 -3.76
CA ALA A 101 4.34 -6.73 -4.33
C ALA A 101 3.71 -5.90 -5.46
N SER A 102 3.95 -4.59 -5.45
CA SER A 102 3.58 -3.67 -6.53
C SER A 102 4.62 -3.57 -7.64
N LYS A 103 5.67 -4.43 -7.60
CA LYS A 103 6.83 -4.43 -8.51
C LYS A 103 7.61 -3.10 -8.50
N ALA A 104 7.57 -2.38 -7.38
CA ALA A 104 8.29 -1.13 -7.13
C ALA A 104 9.62 -1.37 -6.39
N LYS A 105 10.58 -0.45 -6.53
CA LYS A 105 11.83 -0.44 -5.73
C LYS A 105 11.73 0.66 -4.65
N LEU A 106 12.19 0.40 -3.44
CA LEU A 106 12.37 1.46 -2.43
C LEU A 106 13.83 1.90 -2.45
N GLU A 107 14.12 3.21 -2.60
CA GLU A 107 15.44 3.77 -2.27
C GLU A 107 15.36 4.49 -0.92
N GLY A 108 16.45 4.43 -0.16
CA GLY A 108 16.55 5.00 1.19
C GLY A 108 16.24 4.01 2.33
N VAL A 109 15.75 2.80 2.02
CA VAL A 109 15.56 1.72 3.00
C VAL A 109 16.63 0.64 2.78
N PRO A 110 17.52 0.36 3.75
CA PRO A 110 18.59 -0.64 3.63
C PRO A 110 18.03 -2.07 3.80
N PHE A 111 16.96 -2.42 3.07
CA PHE A 111 16.34 -3.73 3.13
C PHE A 111 16.58 -4.50 1.83
N SER A 112 17.41 -5.54 1.93
CA SER A 112 17.67 -6.52 0.88
C SER A 112 17.65 -7.89 1.54
N GLY A 113 16.75 -8.77 1.12
CA GLY A 113 16.74 -10.17 1.59
C GLY A 113 15.64 -10.57 2.58
N VAL A 114 14.52 -9.83 2.64
CA VAL A 114 13.33 -10.30 3.36
C VAL A 114 12.33 -10.84 2.34
N GLU A 115 12.03 -12.13 2.42
CA GLU A 115 10.85 -12.71 1.78
C GLU A 115 9.62 -12.13 2.47
N CYS A 116 8.89 -11.30 1.73
CA CYS A 116 7.56 -10.87 2.16
C CYS A 116 6.63 -12.08 2.11
N PRO A 117 5.91 -12.38 3.20
CA PRO A 117 5.10 -13.59 3.32
C PRO A 117 3.93 -13.65 2.32
#